data_AF-A0A0C3G7D4-F1
#
_entry.id   AF-A0A0C3G7D4-F1
#
_cell.length_a   1.000
_cell.length_b   1.000
_cell.length_c   1.000
_cell.angle_alpha   90.00
_cell.angle_beta   90.00
_cell.angle_gamma   90.00
#
_symmetry.space_group_name_H-M   'P 1'
#
loop_
_entity.id
_entity.type
_entity.pdbx_description
1 polymer ?
#
loop_
_entity_poly.entity_id
_entity_poly.type
_entity_poly.pdbx_seq_one_letter_code
_entity_poly.pdbx_strand_id
1 'polypeptide(L)'
;MTNLHHNLLRLKELRCNSGESPVATAQKVYLYLQPRLIPRSRSLASGRGAIEVALQSLDLICHLCAMHCLNANRDLVHSLTAAWPRVWKWLAFLHARCCENTWFDDVYRTRVLVIIPTVLGTLGVDEELRKAMTSTPGLITLIAKMWIAEENEGFEAPGSGILCVRALNELLHPYERPENCLENVISAAGDPDTVTRVALGRLEAEAASKNPNCDTLFVHISFVYTLSDARYPFSHHSFLCHNLIPVMVKILTSLVKQHPQSEAFPRCIMFCTGCLCDTLTLAKEPLRVCQMLDAGILPALLRAGGLMVDLEPKFAERGLTLLTEGLYKFLSYRSVLRSVAKSLRRIRRLDIGADIAGPLWEGFLVFKMTALDRLGVKKEFDEEHITTYKCHGPGCNRDDDSDDLMRCAGCLKIMYCGSQCQRQDWSTHKYCCKSSQKSMRDGIVSRMSKRDNEFRMSLLLHDFEKHAESITNMIQDTYPTISPSLLVTLIDYTSCPPNLKIQTVDFLGPSETCIWRSAIQKAEESGGQLTIIMAVFEAGRELGELLMTTTEVPELLKRRRLSILGGDACEPPLDQ
;
A
#
# COMPACT_ATOMS: atom_id res chain seq x y z
N MET A 1 7.42 -41.10 38.29
CA MET A 1 6.65 -39.91 38.74
C MET A 1 7.45 -39.01 39.69
N THR A 2 8.28 -39.55 40.58
CA THR A 2 9.15 -38.79 41.52
C THR A 2 10.10 -37.78 40.86
N ASN A 3 10.69 -38.10 39.69
CA ASN A 3 11.59 -37.20 38.97
C ASN A 3 10.83 -36.02 38.28
N LEU A 4 9.60 -36.27 37.80
CA LEU A 4 8.77 -35.23 37.16
C LEU A 4 8.36 -34.14 38.14
N HIS A 5 7.80 -34.52 39.28
CA HIS A 5 7.36 -33.56 40.29
C HIS A 5 8.51 -32.69 40.80
N HIS A 6 9.68 -33.31 41.04
CA HIS A 6 10.89 -32.60 41.43
C HIS A 6 11.35 -31.58 40.37
N ASN A 7 11.41 -31.96 39.09
CA ASN A 7 11.81 -31.04 38.02
C ASN A 7 10.84 -29.86 37.86
N LEU A 8 9.53 -30.10 38.00
CA LEU A 8 8.52 -29.05 37.93
C LEU A 8 8.60 -28.08 39.11
N LEU A 9 8.86 -28.58 40.33
CA LEU A 9 9.12 -27.73 41.49
C LEU A 9 10.35 -26.84 41.26
N ARG A 10 11.43 -27.41 40.75
CA ARG A 10 12.66 -26.66 40.48
C ARG A 10 12.47 -25.58 39.41
N LEU A 11 11.67 -25.83 38.36
CA LEU A 11 11.32 -24.81 37.37
C LEU A 11 10.48 -23.68 37.98
N LYS A 12 9.57 -23.99 38.91
CA LYS A 12 8.82 -22.97 39.66
C LYS A 12 9.71 -22.14 40.57
N GLU A 13 10.66 -22.76 41.26
CA GLU A 13 11.65 -22.05 42.08
C GLU A 13 12.49 -21.08 41.24
N LEU A 14 12.95 -21.51 40.06
CA LEU A 14 13.68 -20.65 39.12
C LEU A 14 12.85 -19.47 38.64
N ARG A 15 11.54 -19.65 38.44
CA ARG A 15 10.62 -18.55 38.08
C ARG A 15 10.50 -17.50 39.18
N CYS A 16 10.50 -17.91 40.44
CA CYS A 16 10.32 -17.01 41.58
C CYS A 16 11.62 -16.38 42.10
N ASN A 17 12.78 -16.86 41.66
CA ASN A 17 14.07 -16.41 42.18
C ASN A 17 14.56 -15.12 41.51
N SER A 18 14.25 -13.97 42.09
CA SER A 18 14.65 -12.65 41.58
C SER A 18 16.13 -12.29 41.80
N GLY A 19 16.89 -13.11 42.54
CA GLY A 19 18.29 -12.82 42.90
C GLY A 19 19.33 -13.40 41.95
N GLU A 20 18.94 -14.26 41.00
CA GLU A 20 19.86 -14.93 40.09
C GLU A 20 19.95 -14.23 38.73
N SER A 21 21.15 -14.22 38.13
CA SER A 21 21.34 -13.65 36.78
C SER A 21 20.44 -14.34 35.76
N PRO A 22 19.79 -13.58 34.83
CA PRO A 22 18.92 -14.17 33.81
C PRO A 22 19.64 -15.20 32.94
N VAL A 23 20.93 -15.00 32.67
CA VAL A 23 21.76 -15.94 31.91
C VAL A 23 21.96 -17.24 32.68
N ALA A 24 22.25 -17.15 33.98
CA ALA A 24 22.42 -18.33 34.83
C ALA A 24 21.12 -19.13 34.95
N THR A 25 20.00 -18.44 35.10
CA THR A 25 18.66 -19.06 35.12
C THR A 25 18.37 -19.75 33.78
N ALA A 26 18.59 -19.07 32.65
CA ALA A 26 18.40 -19.64 31.32
C ALA A 26 19.28 -20.88 31.07
N GLN A 27 20.56 -20.84 31.47
CA GLN A 27 21.47 -21.98 31.36
C GLN A 27 20.97 -23.22 32.11
N LYS A 28 20.39 -23.04 33.31
CA LYS A 28 19.75 -24.13 34.05
C LYS A 28 18.52 -24.68 33.33
N VAL A 29 17.72 -23.81 32.71
CA VAL A 29 16.55 -24.22 31.91
C VAL A 29 16.96 -25.05 30.69
N TYR A 30 18.06 -24.70 30.01
CA TYR A 30 18.55 -25.44 28.83
C TYR A 30 18.94 -26.90 29.13
N LEU A 31 19.20 -27.25 30.39
CA LEU A 31 19.45 -28.64 30.79
C LEU A 31 18.22 -29.54 30.57
N TYR A 32 17.03 -28.97 30.69
CA TYR A 32 15.77 -29.67 30.44
C TYR A 32 15.40 -29.73 28.96
N LEU A 33 16.06 -28.93 28.12
CA LEU A 33 15.84 -28.89 26.66
C LEU A 33 16.95 -29.60 25.87
N GLN A 34 17.72 -30.49 26.50
CA GLN A 34 18.74 -31.26 25.79
C GLN A 34 18.10 -32.21 24.76
N PRO A 35 18.59 -32.29 23.51
CA PRO A 35 17.97 -33.14 22.47
C PRO A 35 17.86 -34.63 22.85
N ARG A 36 18.75 -35.13 23.71
CA ARG A 36 18.71 -36.51 24.23
C ARG A 36 17.47 -36.82 25.08
N LEU A 37 16.79 -35.79 25.59
CA LEU A 37 15.59 -35.91 26.42
C LEU A 37 14.30 -35.98 25.58
N ILE A 38 14.39 -35.78 24.26
CA ILE A 38 13.24 -35.91 23.35
C ILE A 38 12.76 -37.38 23.34
N PRO A 39 11.47 -37.65 23.63
CA PRO A 39 10.92 -39.01 23.63
C PRO A 39 11.08 -39.71 22.28
N ARG A 40 11.61 -40.94 22.31
CA ARG A 40 11.79 -41.79 21.12
C ARG A 40 10.62 -42.74 20.83
N SER A 41 9.74 -42.96 21.80
CA SER A 41 8.59 -43.87 21.67
C SER A 41 7.31 -43.29 22.29
N ARG A 42 6.15 -43.80 21.88
CA ARG A 42 4.81 -43.37 22.32
C ARG A 42 4.48 -43.72 23.78
N SER A 43 5.43 -44.21 24.57
CA SER A 43 5.15 -44.62 25.96
C SER A 43 4.52 -43.47 26.76
N LEU A 44 3.26 -43.65 27.17
CA LEU A 44 2.39 -42.61 27.70
C LEU A 44 2.94 -41.97 28.99
N ALA A 45 3.58 -42.73 29.87
CA ALA A 45 4.01 -42.23 31.17
C ALA A 45 5.35 -41.46 31.14
N SER A 46 6.34 -41.95 30.38
CA SER A 46 7.65 -41.29 30.28
C SER A 46 7.65 -40.14 29.27
N GLY A 47 6.88 -40.27 28.17
CA GLY A 47 6.73 -39.23 27.16
C GLY A 47 6.00 -37.98 27.67
N ARG A 48 4.89 -38.15 28.40
CA ARG A 48 4.11 -37.02 28.95
C ARG A 48 4.93 -36.18 29.94
N GLY A 49 5.71 -36.82 30.80
CA GLY A 49 6.55 -36.11 31.77
C GLY A 49 7.65 -35.27 31.12
N ALA A 50 8.33 -35.80 30.10
CA ALA A 50 9.35 -35.06 29.37
C ALA A 50 8.75 -33.86 28.61
N ILE A 51 7.58 -34.04 27.99
CA ILE A 51 6.85 -32.94 27.31
C ILE A 51 6.43 -31.87 28.31
N GLU A 52 5.90 -32.25 29.47
CA GLU A 52 5.48 -31.28 30.49
C GLU A 52 6.67 -30.41 30.94
N VAL A 53 7.81 -31.04 31.23
CA VAL A 53 9.03 -30.33 31.60
C VAL A 53 9.51 -29.42 30.46
N ALA A 54 9.44 -29.87 29.21
CA ALA A 54 9.83 -29.06 28.05
C ALA A 54 8.90 -27.84 27.87
N LEU A 55 7.58 -28.02 27.96
CA LEU A 55 6.61 -26.94 27.86
C LEU A 55 6.82 -25.86 28.93
N GLN A 56 7.04 -26.28 30.19
CA GLN A 56 7.32 -25.36 31.30
C GLN A 56 8.68 -24.67 31.15
N SER A 57 9.67 -25.36 30.57
CA SER A 57 10.98 -24.78 30.28
C SER A 57 10.89 -23.69 29.21
N LEU A 58 10.11 -23.93 28.14
CA LEU A 58 9.85 -22.95 27.09
C LEU A 58 9.08 -21.73 27.62
N ASP A 59 8.06 -21.96 28.47
CA ASP A 59 7.30 -20.89 29.12
C ASP A 59 8.19 -20.02 30.03
N LEU A 60 9.12 -20.64 30.76
CA LEU A 60 10.08 -19.93 31.59
C LEU A 60 11.07 -19.11 30.74
N ILE A 61 11.52 -19.60 29.58
CA ILE A 61 12.35 -18.81 28.65
C ILE A 61 11.60 -17.55 28.22
N CYS A 62 10.33 -17.66 27.81
CA CYS A 62 9.52 -16.50 27.43
C CYS A 62 9.37 -15.51 28.59
N HIS A 63 9.12 -16.01 29.80
CA HIS A 63 9.01 -15.18 30.99
C HIS A 63 10.31 -14.42 31.31
N LEU A 64 11.46 -15.07 31.21
CA LEU A 64 12.77 -14.43 31.40
C LEU A 64 13.01 -13.32 30.39
N CYS A 65 12.67 -13.56 29.12
CA CYS A 65 12.82 -12.56 28.05
C CYS A 65 11.94 -11.32 28.29
N ALA A 66 10.70 -11.54 28.76
CA ALA A 66 9.78 -10.45 29.09
C ALA A 66 10.24 -9.65 30.32
N MET A 67 10.67 -10.33 31.39
CA MET A 67 11.10 -9.69 32.64
C MET A 67 12.38 -8.85 32.50
N HIS A 68 13.30 -9.28 31.64
CA HIS A 68 14.61 -8.64 31.49
C HIS A 68 14.76 -7.81 30.22
N CYS A 69 13.65 -7.53 29.52
CA CYS A 69 13.63 -6.80 28.25
C CYS A 69 14.68 -7.34 27.27
N LEU A 70 14.43 -8.46 26.61
CA LEU A 70 15.40 -9.19 25.78
C LEU A 70 16.35 -8.30 24.96
N ASN A 71 15.83 -7.32 24.22
CA ASN A 71 16.62 -6.39 23.39
C ASN A 71 17.65 -5.55 24.15
N ALA A 72 17.49 -5.37 25.46
CA ALA A 72 18.40 -4.63 26.32
C ALA A 72 19.46 -5.54 26.97
N ASN A 73 19.38 -6.87 26.81
CA ASN A 73 20.25 -7.83 27.50
C ASN A 73 21.04 -8.70 26.52
N ARG A 74 22.19 -8.19 26.06
CA ARG A 74 23.04 -8.87 25.07
C ARG A 74 23.55 -10.24 25.52
N ASP A 75 23.88 -10.41 26.81
CA ASP A 75 24.38 -11.69 27.31
C ASP A 75 23.29 -12.78 27.26
N LEU A 76 22.04 -12.39 27.58
CA LEU A 76 20.89 -13.29 27.46
C LEU A 76 20.61 -13.63 26.00
N VAL A 77 20.65 -12.66 25.09
CA VAL A 77 20.51 -12.87 23.63
C VAL A 77 21.55 -13.86 23.15
N HIS A 78 22.84 -13.63 23.41
CA HIS A 78 23.92 -14.51 22.98
C HIS A 78 23.75 -15.94 23.53
N SER A 79 23.35 -16.06 24.80
CA SER A 79 23.06 -17.34 25.44
C SER A 79 21.91 -18.09 24.75
N LEU A 80 20.84 -17.38 24.38
CA LEU A 80 19.70 -17.93 23.67
C LEU A 80 20.05 -18.30 22.22
N THR A 81 20.84 -17.49 21.52
CA THR A 81 21.33 -17.78 20.16
C THR A 81 22.12 -19.09 20.15
N ALA A 82 23.00 -19.29 21.13
CA ALA A 82 23.75 -20.54 21.27
C ALA A 82 22.85 -21.75 21.61
N ALA A 83 21.75 -21.53 22.34
CA ALA A 83 20.80 -22.56 22.71
C ALA A 83 19.74 -22.85 21.62
N TRP A 84 19.56 -21.95 20.65
CA TRP A 84 18.50 -21.99 19.64
C TRP A 84 18.37 -23.34 18.91
N PRO A 85 19.44 -24.00 18.43
CA PRO A 85 19.32 -25.30 17.77
C PRO A 85 18.67 -26.39 18.65
N ARG A 86 18.79 -26.28 19.98
CA ARG A 86 18.17 -27.20 20.94
C ARG A 86 16.69 -26.87 21.12
N VAL A 87 16.38 -25.58 21.25
CA VAL A 87 15.00 -25.06 21.33
C VAL A 87 14.21 -25.49 20.10
N TRP A 88 14.75 -25.24 18.90
CA TRP A 88 14.11 -25.61 17.64
C TRP A 88 13.79 -27.10 17.53
N LYS A 89 14.71 -28.00 17.92
CA LYS A 89 14.47 -29.45 17.91
C LYS A 89 13.27 -29.84 18.77
N TRP A 90 13.07 -29.17 19.90
CA TRP A 90 11.90 -29.38 20.74
C TRP A 90 10.63 -28.82 20.11
N LEU A 91 10.64 -27.61 19.57
CA LEU A 91 9.47 -27.02 18.89
C LEU A 91 9.00 -27.89 17.71
N ALA A 92 9.93 -28.33 16.86
CA ALA A 92 9.64 -29.20 15.73
C ALA A 92 9.08 -30.56 16.18
N PHE A 93 9.66 -31.16 17.23
CA PHE A 93 9.15 -32.41 17.81
C PHE A 93 7.73 -32.24 18.38
N LEU A 94 7.50 -31.17 19.14
CA LEU A 94 6.20 -30.88 19.77
C LEU A 94 5.12 -30.69 18.70
N HIS A 95 5.38 -29.91 17.65
CA HIS A 95 4.45 -29.76 16.53
C HIS A 95 4.15 -31.10 15.86
N ALA A 96 5.18 -31.83 15.43
CA ALA A 96 5.01 -33.09 14.70
C ALA A 96 4.25 -34.14 15.52
N ARG A 97 4.46 -34.21 16.84
CA ARG A 97 3.87 -35.26 17.67
C ARG A 97 2.55 -34.87 18.31
N CYS A 98 2.37 -33.61 18.72
CA CYS A 98 1.15 -33.15 19.37
C CYS A 98 0.10 -32.63 18.37
N CYS A 99 0.52 -32.06 17.23
CA CYS A 99 -0.41 -31.52 16.24
C CYS A 99 -0.65 -32.47 15.06
N GLU A 100 0.42 -32.98 14.41
CA GLU A 100 0.26 -33.79 13.19
C GLU A 100 -0.10 -35.25 13.48
N ASN A 101 0.64 -35.90 14.39
CA ASN A 101 0.49 -37.34 14.65
C ASN A 101 -0.45 -37.68 15.83
N THR A 102 -1.03 -36.67 16.49
CA THR A 102 -1.96 -36.81 17.64
C THR A 102 -1.52 -37.85 18.67
N TRP A 103 -0.22 -37.87 19.02
CA TRP A 103 0.31 -38.82 20.01
C TRP A 103 -0.28 -38.61 21.41
N PHE A 104 -0.77 -37.40 21.68
CA PHE A 104 -1.26 -36.92 22.96
C PHE A 104 -2.65 -36.31 22.81
N ASP A 105 -3.33 -36.10 23.94
CA ASP A 105 -4.68 -35.54 23.99
C ASP A 105 -4.73 -34.05 23.58
N ASP A 106 -5.95 -33.54 23.34
CA ASP A 106 -6.20 -32.19 22.87
C ASP A 106 -5.67 -31.09 23.80
N VAL A 107 -5.44 -31.41 25.08
CA VAL A 107 -4.85 -30.48 26.05
C VAL A 107 -3.40 -30.17 25.67
N TYR A 108 -2.60 -31.19 25.33
CA TYR A 108 -1.23 -30.98 24.88
C TYR A 108 -1.18 -30.28 23.52
N ARG A 109 -2.09 -30.64 22.61
CA ARG A 109 -2.22 -29.95 21.32
C ARG A 109 -2.47 -28.46 21.52
N THR A 110 -3.46 -28.09 22.34
CA THR A 110 -3.79 -26.69 22.64
C THR A 110 -2.61 -25.93 23.23
N ARG A 111 -1.89 -26.53 24.19
CA ARG A 111 -0.70 -25.91 24.78
C ARG A 111 0.43 -25.73 23.77
N VAL A 112 0.60 -26.68 22.85
CA VAL A 112 1.61 -26.58 21.79
C VAL A 112 1.25 -25.48 20.78
N LEU A 113 -0.03 -25.35 20.42
CA LEU A 113 -0.53 -24.28 19.55
C LEU A 113 -0.33 -22.88 20.15
N VAL A 114 -0.27 -22.76 21.48
CA VAL A 114 0.06 -21.51 22.18
C VAL A 114 1.57 -21.32 22.32
N ILE A 115 2.29 -22.32 22.84
CA ILE A 115 3.70 -22.13 23.23
C ILE A 115 4.64 -21.90 22.04
N ILE A 116 4.40 -22.56 20.90
CA ILE A 116 5.24 -22.41 19.72
C ILE A 116 5.22 -20.95 19.24
N PRO A 117 4.07 -20.36 18.88
CA PRO A 117 4.04 -18.98 18.44
C PRO A 117 4.48 -18.01 19.55
N THR A 118 4.20 -18.29 20.83
CA THR A 118 4.71 -17.45 21.93
C THR A 118 6.24 -17.43 21.96
N VAL A 119 6.90 -18.59 21.91
CA VAL A 119 8.37 -18.67 21.89
C VAL A 119 8.93 -17.97 20.66
N LEU A 120 8.36 -18.22 19.48
CA LEU A 120 8.83 -17.62 18.23
C LEU A 120 8.65 -16.10 18.23
N GLY A 121 7.49 -15.60 18.68
CA GLY A 121 7.23 -14.17 18.79
C GLY A 121 8.08 -13.49 19.84
N THR A 122 8.35 -14.12 21.00
CA THR A 122 9.20 -13.53 22.05
C THR A 122 10.66 -13.46 21.62
N LEU A 123 11.21 -14.52 21.03
CA LEU A 123 12.62 -14.56 20.63
C LEU A 123 12.88 -13.76 19.35
N GLY A 124 11.89 -13.69 18.45
CA GLY A 124 11.99 -12.99 17.17
C GLY A 124 12.06 -11.46 17.26
N VAL A 125 11.85 -10.87 18.45
CA VAL A 125 11.96 -9.42 18.68
C VAL A 125 13.42 -8.94 18.50
N ASP A 126 14.38 -9.77 18.89
CA ASP A 126 15.82 -9.46 18.78
C ASP A 126 16.38 -9.81 17.38
N GLU A 127 17.24 -8.94 16.84
CA GLU A 127 17.81 -9.08 15.50
C GLU A 127 18.73 -10.31 15.33
N GLU A 128 19.58 -10.61 16.32
CA GLU A 128 20.53 -11.72 16.23
C GLU A 128 19.77 -13.06 16.26
N LEU A 129 18.84 -13.19 17.20
CA LEU A 129 17.98 -14.36 17.31
C LEU A 129 17.10 -14.53 16.08
N ARG A 130 16.45 -13.46 15.62
CA ARG A 130 15.61 -13.46 14.42
C ARG A 130 16.37 -13.99 13.21
N LYS A 131 17.61 -13.54 12.97
CA LYS A 131 18.46 -14.04 11.88
C LYS A 131 18.76 -15.54 12.01
N ALA A 132 19.08 -16.01 13.22
CA ALA A 132 19.29 -17.44 13.46
C ALA A 132 18.01 -18.27 13.21
N MET A 133 16.86 -17.75 13.62
CA MET A 133 15.56 -18.40 13.46
C MET A 133 15.11 -18.44 11.99
N THR A 134 15.17 -17.32 11.26
CA THR A 134 14.77 -17.26 9.84
C THR A 134 15.69 -18.09 8.94
N SER A 135 16.95 -18.29 9.35
CA SER A 135 17.90 -19.19 8.67
C SER A 135 17.65 -20.67 8.95
N THR A 136 16.75 -21.00 9.89
CA THR A 136 16.46 -22.40 10.28
C THR A 136 15.50 -23.06 9.28
N PRO A 137 15.90 -24.13 8.59
CA PRO A 137 15.05 -24.78 7.58
C PRO A 137 13.72 -25.27 8.16
N GLY A 138 12.64 -24.96 7.45
CA GLY A 138 11.29 -25.40 7.80
C GLY A 138 10.59 -24.58 8.90
N LEU A 139 11.28 -23.64 9.57
CA LEU A 139 10.66 -22.84 10.62
C LEU A 139 9.51 -21.97 10.12
N ILE A 140 9.76 -21.16 9.09
CA ILE A 140 8.73 -20.28 8.51
C ILE A 140 7.55 -21.10 7.98
N THR A 141 7.83 -22.21 7.30
CA THR A 141 6.79 -23.13 6.81
C THR A 141 5.96 -23.72 7.95
N LEU A 142 6.58 -24.10 9.08
CA LEU A 142 5.86 -24.64 10.24
C LEU A 142 4.89 -23.60 10.81
N ILE A 143 5.37 -22.39 11.11
CA ILE A 143 4.51 -21.36 11.73
C ILE A 143 3.46 -20.83 10.75
N ALA A 144 3.76 -20.76 9.45
CA ALA A 144 2.79 -20.41 8.44
C ALA A 144 1.69 -21.48 8.30
N LYS A 145 2.02 -22.77 8.35
CA LYS A 145 1.03 -23.86 8.36
C LYS A 145 0.13 -23.79 9.58
N MET A 146 0.71 -23.53 10.77
CA MET A 146 -0.06 -23.32 11.99
C MET A 146 -1.04 -22.15 11.83
N TRP A 147 -0.55 -21.01 11.32
CA TRP A 147 -1.38 -19.84 11.07
C TRP A 147 -2.55 -20.13 10.13
N ILE A 148 -2.33 -20.83 9.01
CA ILE A 148 -3.38 -21.17 8.04
C ILE A 148 -4.38 -22.21 8.60
N ALA A 149 -3.91 -23.22 9.32
CA ALA A 149 -4.74 -24.33 9.81
C ALA A 149 -5.83 -23.87 10.80
N GLU A 150 -5.58 -22.80 11.57
CA GLU A 150 -6.55 -22.24 12.52
C GLU A 150 -7.88 -21.80 11.88
N GLU A 151 -7.93 -21.51 10.57
CA GLU A 151 -9.18 -21.17 9.88
C GLU A 151 -10.11 -22.38 9.73
N ASN A 152 -9.55 -23.59 9.66
CA ASN A 152 -10.29 -24.82 9.30
C ASN A 152 -10.68 -25.68 10.50
N GLU A 153 -10.01 -25.53 11.65
CA GLU A 153 -10.12 -26.53 12.74
C GLU A 153 -11.17 -26.21 13.82
N GLY A 154 -11.93 -25.12 13.70
CA GLY A 154 -13.11 -24.86 14.55
C GLY A 154 -12.83 -24.85 16.07
N PHE A 155 -11.56 -24.75 16.48
CA PHE A 155 -11.15 -24.84 17.86
C PHE A 155 -10.79 -23.45 18.41
N GLU A 156 -11.68 -22.93 19.24
CA GLU A 156 -11.52 -21.70 20.01
C GLU A 156 -10.52 -21.93 21.17
N ALA A 157 -9.22 -21.98 20.89
CA ALA A 157 -8.26 -21.50 21.88
C ALA A 157 -8.27 -19.97 21.76
N PRO A 158 -8.91 -19.22 22.67
CA PRO A 158 -9.08 -17.78 22.49
C PRO A 158 -7.70 -17.12 22.34
N GLY A 159 -7.45 -16.51 21.17
CA GLY A 159 -6.22 -15.79 20.90
C GLY A 159 -5.05 -16.59 20.31
N SER A 160 -5.17 -17.88 19.95
CA SER A 160 -4.05 -18.59 19.28
C SER A 160 -3.65 -17.93 17.96
N GLY A 161 -4.64 -17.49 17.17
CA GLY A 161 -4.36 -16.94 15.85
C GLY A 161 -3.71 -15.58 15.84
N ILE A 162 -3.89 -14.79 16.90
CA ILE A 162 -3.10 -13.57 17.06
C ILE A 162 -1.64 -13.90 17.44
N LEU A 163 -1.38 -15.00 18.16
CA LEU A 163 -0.02 -15.41 18.49
C LEU A 163 0.75 -15.82 17.23
N CYS A 164 0.14 -16.61 16.33
CA CYS A 164 0.78 -16.98 15.07
C CYS A 164 1.09 -15.76 14.20
N VAL A 165 0.16 -14.80 14.12
CA VAL A 165 0.37 -13.53 13.40
C VAL A 165 1.49 -12.71 14.05
N ARG A 166 1.54 -12.61 15.39
CA ARG A 166 2.64 -11.93 16.10
C ARG A 166 3.98 -12.57 15.77
N ALA A 167 4.08 -13.90 15.88
CA ALA A 167 5.31 -14.63 15.58
C ALA A 167 5.78 -14.39 14.13
N LEU A 168 4.86 -14.52 13.16
CA LEU A 168 5.16 -14.26 11.76
C LEU A 168 5.54 -12.80 11.51
N ASN A 169 4.87 -11.84 12.14
CA ASN A 169 5.17 -10.42 11.96
C ASN A 169 6.59 -10.08 12.45
N GLU A 170 7.00 -10.62 13.60
CA GLU A 170 8.37 -10.46 14.11
C GLU A 170 9.39 -11.14 13.18
N LEU A 171 9.12 -12.37 12.74
CA LEU A 171 10.05 -13.13 11.89
C LEU A 171 10.18 -12.57 10.47
N LEU A 172 9.12 -11.96 9.93
CA LEU A 172 9.08 -11.40 8.58
C LEU A 172 9.42 -9.91 8.53
N HIS A 173 10.09 -9.39 9.55
CA HIS A 173 10.41 -7.97 9.65
C HIS A 173 11.07 -7.42 8.35
N PRO A 174 10.56 -6.31 7.76
CA PRO A 174 10.87 -5.92 6.37
C PRO A 174 12.34 -5.58 6.06
N TYR A 175 13.15 -5.29 7.07
CA TYR A 175 14.53 -4.82 6.89
C TYR A 175 15.58 -5.94 6.94
N GLU A 176 15.22 -7.12 7.45
CA GLU A 176 16.20 -8.17 7.80
C GLU A 176 15.77 -9.58 7.37
N ARG A 177 14.59 -9.72 6.74
CA ARG A 177 14.09 -11.04 6.32
C ARG A 177 14.89 -11.59 5.14
N PRO A 178 15.29 -12.88 5.16
CA PRO A 178 15.76 -13.59 3.98
C PRO A 178 14.70 -13.61 2.85
N GLU A 179 15.14 -13.57 1.59
CA GLU A 179 14.25 -13.48 0.42
C GLU A 179 13.22 -14.61 0.33
N ASN A 180 13.62 -15.83 0.71
CA ASN A 180 12.78 -17.03 0.66
C ASN A 180 11.69 -17.08 1.75
N CYS A 181 11.67 -16.17 2.73
CA CYS A 181 10.72 -16.25 3.83
C CYS A 181 9.27 -16.08 3.36
N LEU A 182 8.99 -15.13 2.46
CA LEU A 182 7.65 -14.98 1.90
C LEU A 182 7.26 -16.15 1.00
N GLU A 183 8.19 -16.70 0.23
CA GLU A 183 7.94 -17.90 -0.58
C GLU A 183 7.59 -19.10 0.30
N ASN A 184 8.23 -19.25 1.46
CA ASN A 184 7.91 -20.29 2.43
C ASN A 184 6.50 -20.13 3.01
N VAL A 185 6.03 -18.89 3.23
CA VAL A 185 4.65 -18.60 3.67
C VAL A 185 3.66 -18.96 2.55
N ILE A 186 3.93 -18.55 1.31
CA ILE A 186 3.09 -18.85 0.15
C ILE A 186 3.02 -20.36 -0.08
N SER A 187 4.15 -21.05 -0.05
CA SER A 187 4.24 -22.51 -0.20
C SER A 187 3.47 -23.25 0.91
N ALA A 188 3.53 -22.74 2.15
CA ALA A 188 2.75 -23.30 3.26
C ALA A 188 1.23 -23.15 3.06
N ALA A 189 0.79 -22.05 2.44
CA ALA A 189 -0.61 -21.79 2.12
C ALA A 189 -1.07 -22.45 0.79
N GLY A 190 -0.12 -22.90 -0.04
CA GLY A 190 -0.35 -23.44 -1.38
C GLY A 190 -0.36 -22.38 -2.48
N ASP A 191 -0.96 -21.21 -2.22
CA ASP A 191 -1.07 -20.13 -3.20
C ASP A 191 -1.14 -18.72 -2.54
N PRO A 192 -0.76 -17.65 -3.26
CA PRO A 192 -0.81 -16.27 -2.73
C PRO A 192 -2.22 -15.76 -2.39
N ASP A 193 -3.26 -16.22 -3.10
CA ASP A 193 -4.64 -15.78 -2.87
C ASP A 193 -5.17 -16.32 -1.53
N THR A 194 -4.75 -17.51 -1.13
CA THR A 194 -5.03 -18.07 0.20
C THR A 194 -4.37 -17.25 1.31
N VAL A 195 -3.08 -16.90 1.20
CA VAL A 195 -2.40 -16.01 2.16
C VAL A 195 -3.17 -14.69 2.32
N THR A 196 -3.50 -14.07 1.18
CA THR A 196 -4.20 -12.79 1.14
C THR A 196 -5.59 -12.86 1.79
N ARG A 197 -6.38 -13.88 1.43
CA ARG A 197 -7.74 -14.08 1.95
C ARG A 197 -7.73 -14.26 3.47
N VAL A 198 -6.81 -15.07 4.00
CA VAL A 198 -6.69 -15.29 5.45
C VAL A 198 -6.26 -14.01 6.16
N ALA A 199 -5.23 -13.32 5.65
CA ALA A 199 -4.71 -12.11 6.27
C ALA A 199 -5.74 -10.96 6.30
N LEU A 200 -6.38 -10.66 5.15
CA LEU A 200 -7.40 -9.62 5.06
C LEU A 200 -8.68 -10.03 5.81
N GLY A 201 -9.12 -11.28 5.71
CA GLY A 201 -10.32 -11.77 6.39
C GLY A 201 -10.23 -11.62 7.92
N ARG A 202 -9.07 -11.95 8.52
CA ARG A 202 -8.85 -11.75 9.97
C ARG A 202 -8.82 -10.28 10.35
N LEU A 203 -8.15 -9.44 9.55
CA LEU A 203 -8.11 -8.00 9.79
C LEU A 203 -9.51 -7.38 9.73
N GLU A 204 -10.31 -7.76 8.74
CA GLU A 204 -11.70 -7.28 8.61
C GLU A 204 -12.59 -7.78 9.75
N ALA A 205 -12.43 -9.03 10.19
CA ALA A 205 -13.16 -9.59 11.32
C ALA A 205 -12.86 -8.84 12.63
N GLU A 206 -11.58 -8.57 12.92
CA GLU A 206 -11.19 -7.78 14.11
C GLU A 206 -11.72 -6.34 14.01
N ALA A 207 -11.60 -5.71 12.85
CA ALA A 207 -12.10 -4.35 12.63
C ALA A 207 -13.63 -4.24 12.69
N ALA A 208 -14.36 -5.32 12.42
CA ALA A 208 -15.81 -5.41 12.51
C ALA A 208 -16.32 -5.79 13.91
N SER A 209 -15.43 -6.13 14.84
CA SER A 209 -15.80 -6.45 16.22
C SER A 209 -16.44 -5.24 16.92
N LYS A 210 -17.26 -5.49 17.95
CA LYS A 210 -18.00 -4.43 18.66
C LYS A 210 -17.08 -3.39 19.30
N ASN A 211 -15.93 -3.82 19.80
CA ASN A 211 -14.90 -3.01 20.43
C ASN A 211 -13.52 -3.46 19.92
N PRO A 212 -13.09 -3.00 18.74
CA PRO A 212 -11.82 -3.42 18.16
C PRO A 212 -10.66 -3.07 19.07
N ASN A 213 -9.81 -4.04 19.38
CA ASN A 213 -8.65 -3.79 20.21
C ASN A 213 -7.53 -3.21 19.34
N CYS A 214 -7.04 -2.00 19.67
CA CYS A 214 -6.01 -1.33 18.87
C CYS A 214 -4.69 -2.11 18.80
N ASP A 215 -4.29 -2.82 19.85
CA ASP A 215 -3.07 -3.63 19.85
C ASP A 215 -3.21 -4.85 18.93
N THR A 216 -4.37 -5.51 18.95
CA THR A 216 -4.69 -6.62 18.03
C THR A 216 -4.78 -6.13 16.58
N LEU A 217 -5.48 -5.02 16.35
CA LEU A 217 -5.57 -4.38 15.04
C LEU A 217 -4.19 -4.00 14.51
N PHE A 218 -3.35 -3.38 15.33
CA PHE A 218 -2.00 -2.98 14.94
C PHE A 218 -1.20 -4.18 14.42
N VAL A 219 -1.25 -5.32 15.11
CA VAL A 219 -0.54 -6.52 14.69
C VAL A 219 -1.06 -7.02 13.33
N HIS A 220 -2.37 -7.05 13.11
CA HIS A 220 -2.92 -7.45 11.82
C HIS A 220 -2.60 -6.47 10.69
N ILE A 221 -2.69 -5.16 10.94
CA ILE A 221 -2.36 -4.11 9.97
C ILE A 221 -0.87 -4.21 9.60
N SER A 222 0.01 -4.31 10.59
CA SER A 222 1.46 -4.45 10.41
C SER A 222 1.82 -5.72 9.63
N PHE A 223 1.13 -6.83 9.92
CA PHE A 223 1.33 -8.08 9.20
C PHE A 223 0.86 -8.01 7.75
N VAL A 224 -0.33 -7.46 7.49
CA VAL A 224 -0.80 -7.24 6.12
C VAL A 224 0.15 -6.30 5.37
N TYR A 225 0.62 -5.22 6.00
CA TYR A 225 1.62 -4.33 5.42
C TYR A 225 2.89 -5.11 5.00
N THR A 226 3.43 -5.94 5.90
CA THR A 226 4.61 -6.78 5.67
C THR A 226 4.43 -7.80 4.52
N LEU A 227 3.24 -8.39 4.39
CA LEU A 227 2.91 -9.34 3.32
C LEU A 227 2.61 -8.65 1.99
N SER A 228 2.05 -7.44 2.03
CA SER A 228 1.68 -6.64 0.85
C SER A 228 2.83 -5.81 0.27
N ASP A 229 4.06 -6.02 0.72
CA ASP A 229 5.26 -5.32 0.29
C ASP A 229 5.46 -5.41 -1.23
N ALA A 230 5.52 -4.27 -1.92
CA ALA A 230 5.61 -4.24 -3.38
C ALA A 230 6.96 -4.72 -3.93
N ARG A 231 7.99 -4.89 -3.09
CA ARG A 231 9.23 -5.59 -3.44
C ARG A 231 9.00 -7.06 -3.81
N TYR A 232 7.83 -7.62 -3.45
CA TYR A 232 7.43 -8.99 -3.75
C TYR A 232 6.14 -8.99 -4.60
N PRO A 233 6.27 -8.85 -5.94
CA PRO A 233 5.15 -8.54 -6.81
C PRO A 233 3.99 -9.53 -6.73
N PHE A 234 4.25 -10.83 -6.63
CA PHE A 234 3.19 -11.85 -6.61
C PHE A 234 2.25 -11.70 -5.42
N SER A 235 2.80 -11.46 -4.23
CA SER A 235 1.99 -11.21 -3.03
C SER A 235 1.24 -9.88 -3.16
N HIS A 236 1.95 -8.81 -3.52
CA HIS A 236 1.38 -7.47 -3.66
C HIS A 236 0.17 -7.43 -4.61
N HIS A 237 0.29 -8.02 -5.81
CA HIS A 237 -0.82 -8.05 -6.76
C HIS A 237 -2.01 -8.88 -6.27
N SER A 238 -1.79 -9.96 -5.51
CA SER A 238 -2.87 -10.75 -4.91
C SER A 238 -3.66 -9.90 -3.89
N PHE A 239 -2.97 -9.17 -3.01
CA PHE A 239 -3.60 -8.22 -2.07
C PHE A 239 -4.41 -7.14 -2.78
N LEU A 240 -3.89 -6.57 -3.86
CA LEU A 240 -4.61 -5.59 -4.68
C LEU A 240 -5.86 -6.17 -5.36
N CYS A 241 -5.84 -7.44 -5.75
CA CYS A 241 -7.00 -8.13 -6.32
C CYS A 241 -8.07 -8.46 -5.27
N HIS A 242 -7.69 -8.55 -4.00
CA HIS A 242 -8.57 -8.83 -2.86
C HIS A 242 -8.96 -7.56 -2.07
N ASN A 243 -8.95 -6.39 -2.72
CA ASN A 243 -9.42 -5.13 -2.14
C ASN A 243 -8.62 -4.61 -0.94
N LEU A 244 -7.30 -4.81 -0.90
CA LEU A 244 -6.43 -4.22 0.12
C LEU A 244 -6.72 -2.72 0.36
N ILE A 245 -6.78 -1.92 -0.72
CA ILE A 245 -7.00 -0.47 -0.64
C ILE A 245 -8.33 -0.13 0.08
N PRO A 246 -9.50 -0.61 -0.38
CA PRO A 246 -10.76 -0.38 0.32
C PRO A 246 -10.77 -0.84 1.78
N VAL A 247 -10.15 -2.00 2.08
CA VAL A 247 -10.06 -2.53 3.44
C VAL A 247 -9.29 -1.57 4.34
N MET A 248 -8.09 -1.14 3.91
CA MET A 248 -7.26 -0.20 4.67
C MET A 248 -7.94 1.17 4.86
N VAL A 249 -8.59 1.72 3.82
CA VAL A 249 -9.32 2.98 3.94
C VAL A 249 -10.52 2.86 4.89
N LYS A 250 -11.24 1.73 4.87
CA LYS A 250 -12.36 1.46 5.79
C LYS A 250 -11.89 1.37 7.24
N ILE A 251 -10.77 0.69 7.48
CA ILE A 251 -10.15 0.59 8.81
C ILE A 251 -9.70 1.96 9.30
N LEU A 252 -8.97 2.72 8.48
CA LEU A 252 -8.57 4.09 8.80
C LEU A 252 -9.80 4.96 9.12
N THR A 253 -10.86 4.88 8.32
CA THR A 253 -12.13 5.59 8.55
C THR A 253 -12.80 5.19 9.86
N SER A 254 -12.67 3.93 10.28
CA SER A 254 -13.17 3.44 11.56
C SER A 254 -12.33 3.96 12.72
N LEU A 255 -11.00 3.91 12.60
CA LEU A 255 -10.06 4.35 13.63
C LEU A 255 -10.21 5.84 13.93
N VAL A 256 -10.32 6.71 12.92
CA VAL A 256 -10.46 8.17 13.13
C VAL A 256 -11.79 8.60 13.74
N LYS A 257 -12.72 7.67 13.94
CA LYS A 257 -13.97 7.90 14.69
C LYS A 257 -13.86 7.48 16.15
N GLN A 258 -12.82 6.75 16.52
CA GLN A 258 -12.57 6.29 17.88
C GLN A 258 -11.74 7.34 18.63
N HIS A 259 -11.84 7.35 19.95
CA HIS A 259 -10.98 8.18 20.79
C HIS A 259 -9.60 7.52 20.97
N PRO A 260 -8.48 8.27 20.90
CA PRO A 260 -7.15 7.74 21.12
C PRO A 260 -6.98 7.31 22.59
N GLN A 261 -7.24 6.02 22.89
CA GLN A 261 -7.13 5.48 24.25
C GLN A 261 -5.96 4.49 24.41
N SER A 262 -5.46 3.92 23.31
CA SER A 262 -4.38 2.93 23.30
C SER A 262 -3.11 3.53 22.70
N GLU A 263 -1.95 3.18 23.25
CA GLU A 263 -0.63 3.51 22.69
C GLU A 263 -0.40 2.89 21.30
N ALA A 264 -1.18 1.87 20.90
CA ALA A 264 -1.15 1.33 19.55
C ALA A 264 -1.93 2.16 18.53
N PHE A 265 -2.76 3.11 18.96
CA PHE A 265 -3.61 3.91 18.08
C PHE A 265 -2.80 4.71 17.03
N PRO A 266 -1.75 5.49 17.40
CA PRO A 266 -0.96 6.22 16.41
C PRO A 266 -0.29 5.26 15.41
N ARG A 267 0.18 4.10 15.89
CA ARG A 267 0.80 3.06 15.08
C ARG A 267 -0.18 2.45 14.07
N CYS A 268 -1.43 2.20 14.45
CA CYS A 268 -2.47 1.71 13.53
C CYS A 268 -2.67 2.68 12.36
N ILE A 269 -2.82 3.98 12.67
CA ILE A 269 -3.00 5.03 11.66
C ILE A 269 -1.76 5.12 10.75
N MET A 270 -0.56 5.14 11.33
CA MET A 270 0.70 5.21 10.58
C MET A 270 0.88 4.05 9.62
N PHE A 271 0.60 2.81 10.03
CA PHE A 271 0.74 1.65 9.16
C PHE A 271 -0.38 1.55 8.12
N CYS A 272 -1.63 1.94 8.45
CA CYS A 272 -2.70 2.03 7.45
C CYS A 272 -2.33 3.04 6.36
N THR A 273 -1.94 4.26 6.74
CA THR A 273 -1.55 5.30 5.79
C THR A 273 -0.27 4.93 5.05
N GLY A 274 0.72 4.34 5.71
CA GLY A 274 1.94 3.84 5.08
C GLY A 274 1.66 2.80 4.00
N CYS A 275 0.81 1.81 4.29
CA CYS A 275 0.37 0.81 3.32
C CYS A 275 -0.28 1.46 2.08
N LEU A 276 -1.14 2.46 2.29
CA LEU A 276 -1.80 3.19 1.21
C LEU A 276 -0.82 4.04 0.38
N CYS A 277 0.11 4.75 1.04
CA CYS A 277 1.15 5.53 0.38
C CYS A 277 2.03 4.63 -0.49
N ASP A 278 2.57 3.55 0.07
CA ASP A 278 3.48 2.66 -0.65
C ASP A 278 2.78 2.00 -1.83
N THR A 279 1.50 1.63 -1.67
CA THR A 279 0.69 1.09 -2.76
C THR A 279 0.57 2.07 -3.93
N LEU A 280 0.37 3.37 -3.67
CA LEU A 280 0.26 4.37 -4.73
C LEU A 280 1.60 4.70 -5.37
N THR A 281 2.62 4.95 -4.55
CA THR A 281 3.96 5.32 -5.02
C THR A 281 4.59 4.23 -5.89
N LEU A 282 4.28 2.95 -5.61
CA LEU A 282 4.88 1.81 -6.30
C LEU A 282 4.04 1.29 -7.47
N ALA A 283 2.70 1.35 -7.40
CA ALA A 283 1.84 0.91 -8.50
C ALA A 283 1.67 1.98 -9.58
N LYS A 284 1.56 3.27 -9.19
CA LYS A 284 1.36 4.41 -10.09
C LYS A 284 0.19 4.24 -11.07
N GLU A 285 -0.91 3.63 -10.60
CA GLU A 285 -2.08 3.30 -11.42
C GLU A 285 -3.30 4.20 -11.10
N PRO A 286 -3.88 4.92 -12.09
CA PRO A 286 -5.03 5.80 -11.87
C PRO A 286 -6.27 5.10 -11.31
N LEU A 287 -6.49 3.83 -11.67
CA LEU A 287 -7.62 3.04 -11.15
C LEU A 287 -7.48 2.75 -9.65
N ARG A 288 -6.25 2.65 -9.12
CA ARG A 288 -5.99 2.47 -7.68
C ARG A 288 -6.25 3.75 -6.90
N VAL A 289 -5.90 4.89 -7.50
CA VAL A 289 -6.26 6.21 -6.98
C VAL A 289 -7.78 6.39 -6.94
N CYS A 290 -8.49 5.99 -8.00
CA CYS A 290 -9.96 5.97 -7.99
C CYS A 290 -10.50 5.10 -6.85
N GLN A 291 -10.00 3.87 -6.71
CA GLN A 291 -10.43 2.94 -5.66
C GLN A 291 -10.23 3.53 -4.26
N MET A 292 -9.13 4.24 -4.04
CA MET A 292 -8.81 4.88 -2.76
C MET A 292 -9.71 6.08 -2.46
N LEU A 293 -9.95 6.94 -3.46
CA LEU A 293 -10.86 8.09 -3.37
C LEU A 293 -12.31 7.65 -3.15
N ASP A 294 -12.78 6.66 -3.92
CA ASP A 294 -14.13 6.10 -3.81
C ASP A 294 -14.37 5.48 -2.42
N ALA A 295 -13.34 4.86 -1.83
CA ALA A 295 -13.38 4.33 -0.46
C ALA A 295 -13.44 5.43 0.62
N GLY A 296 -13.02 6.66 0.29
CA GLY A 296 -13.10 7.83 1.17
C GLY A 296 -11.79 8.19 1.87
N ILE A 297 -10.64 8.03 1.19
CA ILE A 297 -9.35 8.36 1.79
C ILE A 297 -9.22 9.82 2.22
N LEU A 298 -9.63 10.80 1.41
CA LEU A 298 -9.44 12.22 1.76
C LEU A 298 -10.13 12.59 3.09
N PRO A 299 -11.43 12.33 3.32
CA PRO A 299 -12.04 12.64 4.62
C PRO A 299 -11.43 11.85 5.78
N ALA A 300 -10.95 10.61 5.56
CA ALA A 300 -10.30 9.82 6.59
C ALA A 300 -8.90 10.38 6.95
N LEU A 301 -8.13 10.74 5.93
CA LEU A 301 -6.78 11.32 6.05
C LEU A 301 -6.83 12.67 6.78
N LEU A 302 -7.76 13.55 6.40
CA LEU A 302 -7.91 14.85 7.06
C LEU A 302 -8.25 14.67 8.55
N ARG A 303 -9.22 13.81 8.89
CA ARG A 303 -9.55 13.54 10.30
C ARG A 303 -8.39 12.94 11.08
N ALA A 304 -7.59 12.08 10.46
CA ALA A 304 -6.35 11.59 11.07
C ALA A 304 -5.34 12.72 11.31
N GLY A 305 -5.28 13.72 10.42
CA GLY A 305 -4.41 14.89 10.54
C GLY A 305 -4.55 15.61 11.88
N GLY A 306 -5.77 15.99 12.27
CA GLY A 306 -6.01 16.64 13.56
C GLY A 306 -5.79 15.74 14.77
N LEU A 307 -6.06 14.44 14.67
CA LEU A 307 -5.86 13.49 15.77
C LEU A 307 -4.38 13.19 16.04
N MET A 308 -3.54 13.28 15.02
CA MET A 308 -2.14 12.83 15.08
C MET A 308 -1.14 13.93 15.42
N VAL A 309 -1.57 15.19 15.52
CA VAL A 309 -0.70 16.37 15.75
C VAL A 309 0.23 16.18 16.94
N ASP A 310 -0.35 15.80 18.08
CA ASP A 310 0.39 15.64 19.34
C ASP A 310 0.92 14.21 19.55
N LEU A 311 0.47 13.26 18.73
CA LEU A 311 0.75 11.83 18.91
C LEU A 311 1.93 11.35 18.06
N GLU A 312 2.04 11.83 16.82
CA GLU A 312 3.09 11.42 15.89
C GLU A 312 3.32 12.52 14.83
N PRO A 313 4.25 13.45 15.07
CA PRO A 313 4.50 14.58 14.17
C PRO A 313 4.86 14.19 12.73
N LYS A 314 5.48 13.01 12.54
CA LYS A 314 5.83 12.49 11.19
C LYS A 314 4.61 12.09 10.37
N PHE A 315 3.43 11.98 10.99
CA PHE A 315 2.19 11.70 10.27
C PHE A 315 1.86 12.81 9.26
N ALA A 316 2.06 14.08 9.65
CA ALA A 316 1.74 15.21 8.79
C ALA A 316 2.54 15.17 7.49
N GLU A 317 3.86 14.90 7.58
CA GLU A 317 4.73 14.73 6.41
C GLU A 317 4.20 13.63 5.47
N ARG A 318 3.90 12.44 6.02
CA ARG A 318 3.35 11.33 5.21
C ARG A 318 2.01 11.65 4.59
N GLY A 319 1.13 12.34 5.32
CA GLY A 319 -0.17 12.76 4.81
C GLY A 319 -0.04 13.78 3.68
N LEU A 320 0.90 14.72 3.80
CA LEU A 320 1.23 15.66 2.73
C LEU A 320 1.80 14.95 1.51
N THR A 321 2.74 14.01 1.70
CA THR A 321 3.25 13.16 0.60
C THR A 321 2.12 12.41 -0.11
N LEU A 322 1.13 11.89 0.62
CA LEU A 322 -0.02 11.24 -0.01
C LEU A 322 -0.84 12.22 -0.85
N LEU A 323 -1.07 13.45 -0.36
CA LEU A 323 -1.81 14.48 -1.08
C LEU A 323 -1.06 14.95 -2.34
N THR A 324 0.25 15.23 -2.23
CA THR A 324 1.06 15.81 -3.32
C THR A 324 1.65 14.75 -4.25
N GLU A 325 2.31 13.73 -3.70
CA GLU A 325 2.97 12.71 -4.53
C GLU A 325 2.01 11.61 -4.96
N GLY A 326 1.03 11.28 -4.12
CA GLY A 326 0.11 10.16 -4.34
C GLY A 326 -1.17 10.50 -5.10
N LEU A 327 -1.79 11.66 -4.84
CA LEU A 327 -3.11 12.02 -5.38
C LEU A 327 -3.06 13.13 -6.43
N TYR A 328 -2.28 14.19 -6.19
CA TYR A 328 -2.24 15.37 -7.06
C TYR A 328 -1.85 15.05 -8.50
N LYS A 329 -0.81 14.22 -8.71
CA LYS A 329 -0.30 13.85 -10.05
C LYS A 329 -1.36 13.19 -10.93
N PHE A 330 -2.38 12.60 -10.29
CA PHE A 330 -3.48 11.92 -10.97
C PHE A 330 -4.69 12.82 -11.25
N LEU A 331 -4.62 14.12 -10.93
CA LEU A 331 -5.66 15.10 -11.32
C LEU A 331 -5.70 15.36 -12.83
N SER A 332 -4.72 14.84 -13.58
CA SER A 332 -4.70 14.80 -15.04
C SER A 332 -5.63 13.75 -15.66
N TYR A 333 -6.28 12.92 -14.84
CA TYR A 333 -7.12 11.82 -15.31
C TYR A 333 -8.60 12.09 -15.05
N ARG A 334 -9.41 12.06 -16.11
CA ARG A 334 -10.86 12.26 -16.03
C ARG A 334 -11.52 11.32 -15.03
N SER A 335 -11.16 10.04 -15.08
CA SER A 335 -11.70 8.99 -14.22
C SER A 335 -11.40 9.23 -12.73
N VAL A 336 -10.24 9.82 -12.44
CA VAL A 336 -9.83 10.21 -11.08
C VAL A 336 -10.59 11.44 -10.63
N LEU A 337 -10.72 12.47 -11.49
CA LEU A 337 -11.47 13.69 -11.20
C LEU A 337 -12.92 13.42 -10.80
N ARG A 338 -13.59 12.45 -11.43
CA ARG A 338 -14.92 11.99 -10.98
C ARG A 338 -14.92 11.54 -9.51
N SER A 339 -13.93 10.73 -9.13
CA SER A 339 -13.78 10.21 -7.76
C SER A 339 -13.42 11.34 -6.78
N VAL A 340 -12.58 12.30 -7.22
CA VAL A 340 -12.25 13.51 -6.45
C VAL A 340 -13.48 14.36 -6.19
N ALA A 341 -14.31 14.62 -7.21
CA ALA A 341 -15.54 15.41 -7.06
C ALA A 341 -16.47 14.81 -5.99
N LYS A 342 -16.66 13.48 -6.01
CA LYS A 342 -17.43 12.76 -5.00
C LYS A 342 -16.82 12.91 -3.59
N SER A 343 -15.50 12.81 -3.49
CA SER A 343 -14.78 12.95 -2.22
C SER A 343 -14.86 14.37 -1.66
N LEU A 344 -14.73 15.41 -2.50
CA LEU A 344 -14.89 16.82 -2.10
C LEU A 344 -16.31 17.11 -1.61
N ARG A 345 -17.34 16.57 -2.29
CA ARG A 345 -18.73 16.64 -1.80
C ARG A 345 -18.87 15.99 -0.42
N ARG A 346 -18.24 14.84 -0.19
CA ARG A 346 -18.25 14.14 1.10
C ARG A 346 -17.56 14.95 2.20
N ILE A 347 -16.42 15.59 1.91
CA ILE A 347 -15.73 16.48 2.85
C ILE A 347 -16.62 17.64 3.27
N ARG A 348 -17.29 18.30 2.31
CA ARG A 348 -18.25 19.38 2.59
C ARG A 348 -19.43 18.90 3.43
N ARG A 349 -20.00 17.72 3.13
CA ARG A 349 -21.12 17.13 3.91
C ARG A 349 -20.71 16.75 5.34
N LEU A 350 -19.45 16.36 5.54
CA LEU A 350 -18.90 15.97 6.84
C LEU A 350 -18.34 17.16 7.64
N ASP A 351 -18.46 18.38 7.11
CA ASP A 351 -17.99 19.64 7.69
C ASP A 351 -16.54 19.58 8.19
N ILE A 352 -15.65 19.02 7.37
CA ILE A 352 -14.22 18.90 7.70
C ILE A 352 -13.54 20.23 7.38
N GLY A 353 -13.20 20.99 8.43
CA GLY A 353 -12.46 22.25 8.38
C GLY A 353 -11.02 22.13 8.86
N ALA A 354 -10.36 23.29 9.02
CA ALA A 354 -8.97 23.41 9.48
C ALA A 354 -8.76 22.84 10.89
N ASP A 355 -9.76 23.00 11.76
CA ASP A 355 -9.80 22.48 13.13
C ASP A 355 -9.73 20.95 13.18
N ILE A 356 -10.39 20.27 12.23
CA ILE A 356 -10.39 18.81 12.13
C ILE A 356 -9.15 18.29 11.38
N ALA A 357 -8.74 18.99 10.32
CA ALA A 357 -7.63 18.56 9.47
C ALA A 357 -6.25 18.83 10.08
N GLY A 358 -6.17 19.80 10.99
CA GLY A 358 -4.92 20.24 11.61
C GLY A 358 -3.85 20.58 10.55
N PRO A 359 -2.63 20.01 10.66
CA PRO A 359 -1.50 20.37 9.80
C PRO A 359 -1.68 19.95 8.33
N LEU A 360 -2.65 19.10 8.01
CA LEU A 360 -2.93 18.70 6.62
C LEU A 360 -3.80 19.71 5.86
N TRP A 361 -4.38 20.70 6.54
CA TRP A 361 -5.37 21.59 5.94
C TRP A 361 -4.81 22.41 4.78
N GLU A 362 -3.66 23.05 4.95
CA GLU A 362 -3.06 23.90 3.92
C GLU A 362 -2.68 23.09 2.67
N GLY A 363 -2.05 21.92 2.86
CA GLY A 363 -1.76 21.01 1.75
C GLY A 363 -3.03 20.53 1.04
N PHE A 364 -4.11 20.30 1.79
CA PHE A 364 -5.41 19.97 1.21
C PHE A 364 -6.05 21.13 0.44
N LEU A 365 -5.91 22.38 0.89
CA LEU A 365 -6.42 23.54 0.17
C LEU A 365 -5.74 23.70 -1.19
N VAL A 366 -4.42 23.49 -1.26
CA VAL A 366 -3.68 23.46 -2.53
C VAL A 366 -4.21 22.36 -3.45
N PHE A 367 -4.32 21.13 -2.94
CA PHE A 367 -4.90 20.01 -3.69
C PHE A 367 -6.32 20.33 -4.19
N LYS A 368 -7.18 20.88 -3.32
CA LYS A 368 -8.57 21.22 -3.61
C LYS A 368 -8.67 22.30 -4.69
N MET A 369 -7.84 23.34 -4.62
CA MET A 369 -7.85 24.42 -5.60
C MET A 369 -7.53 23.89 -7.00
N THR A 370 -6.46 23.11 -7.12
CA THR A 370 -6.11 22.47 -8.40
C THR A 370 -7.19 21.50 -8.85
N ALA A 371 -7.73 20.67 -7.95
CA ALA A 371 -8.81 19.75 -8.31
C ALA A 371 -10.05 20.47 -8.86
N LEU A 372 -10.42 21.63 -8.30
CA LEU A 372 -11.55 22.43 -8.79
C LEU A 372 -11.30 23.01 -10.18
N ASP A 373 -10.09 23.52 -10.44
CA ASP A 373 -9.67 23.98 -11.76
C ASP A 373 -9.75 22.85 -12.80
N ARG A 374 -9.20 21.67 -12.50
CA ARG A 374 -9.27 20.50 -13.39
C ARG A 374 -10.69 19.97 -13.57
N LEU A 375 -11.56 20.10 -12.56
CA LEU A 375 -12.98 19.76 -12.69
C LEU A 375 -13.72 20.70 -13.65
N GLY A 376 -13.29 21.96 -13.79
CA GLY A 376 -13.76 22.89 -14.81
C GLY A 376 -13.47 22.36 -16.21
N VAL A 377 -12.21 22.02 -16.48
CA VAL A 377 -11.78 21.43 -17.77
C VAL A 377 -12.52 20.12 -18.06
N LYS A 378 -12.71 19.26 -17.05
CA LYS A 378 -13.49 18.02 -17.20
C LYS A 378 -14.92 18.33 -17.65
N LYS A 379 -15.55 19.36 -17.09
CA LYS A 379 -16.93 19.71 -17.39
C LYS A 379 -17.05 20.15 -18.86
N GLU A 380 -16.18 21.04 -19.32
CA GLU A 380 -16.14 21.49 -20.72
C GLU A 380 -15.92 20.32 -21.68
N PHE A 381 -14.93 19.46 -21.39
CA PHE A 381 -14.66 18.25 -22.15
C PHE A 381 -15.88 17.32 -22.25
N ASP A 382 -16.61 17.13 -21.15
CA ASP A 382 -17.79 16.27 -21.11
C ASP A 382 -19.01 16.86 -21.84
N GLU A 383 -19.13 18.19 -21.92
CA GLU A 383 -20.19 18.87 -22.67
C GLU A 383 -19.96 18.77 -24.19
N GLU A 384 -18.71 18.84 -24.66
CA GLU A 384 -18.34 18.70 -26.07
C GLU A 384 -18.45 17.25 -26.58
N HIS A 385 -18.22 16.28 -25.70
CA HIS A 385 -18.25 14.86 -26.04
C HIS A 385 -19.56 14.25 -25.54
N ILE A 386 -20.66 14.35 -26.31
CA ILE A 386 -21.99 13.79 -25.97
C ILE A 386 -21.84 12.43 -25.27
N THR A 387 -22.03 12.42 -23.96
CA THR A 387 -21.68 11.29 -23.12
C THR A 387 -22.79 10.23 -23.15
N THR A 388 -22.45 9.00 -23.51
CA THR A 388 -23.37 7.84 -23.48
C THR A 388 -22.96 6.79 -22.46
N TYR A 389 -21.94 7.06 -21.65
CA TYR A 389 -21.52 6.13 -20.61
C TYR A 389 -22.56 6.13 -19.49
N LYS A 390 -23.28 5.02 -19.43
CA LYS A 390 -24.32 4.76 -18.46
C LYS A 390 -23.88 3.63 -17.53
N CYS A 391 -24.67 3.44 -16.49
CA CYS A 391 -24.68 2.18 -15.76
C CYS A 391 -24.65 1.00 -16.74
N HIS A 392 -23.75 0.05 -16.54
CA HIS A 392 -23.64 -1.14 -17.40
C HIS A 392 -24.77 -2.16 -17.15
N GLY A 393 -25.74 -1.84 -16.29
CA GLY A 393 -26.92 -2.67 -16.09
C GLY A 393 -27.77 -2.70 -17.37
N PRO A 394 -28.20 -3.88 -17.85
CA PRO A 394 -29.07 -3.97 -19.02
C PRO A 394 -30.32 -3.11 -18.85
N GLY A 395 -30.57 -2.21 -19.81
CA GLY A 395 -31.72 -1.30 -19.79
C GLY A 395 -31.65 -0.14 -18.78
N CYS A 396 -30.51 0.07 -18.10
CA CYS A 396 -30.34 1.19 -17.18
C CYS A 396 -29.89 2.46 -17.92
N ASN A 397 -30.53 3.59 -17.60
CA ASN A 397 -30.24 4.89 -18.20
C ASN A 397 -29.57 5.88 -17.24
N ARG A 398 -29.05 5.44 -16.09
CA ARG A 398 -28.33 6.35 -15.18
C ARG A 398 -26.97 6.72 -15.76
N ASP A 399 -26.66 8.01 -15.72
CA ASP A 399 -25.44 8.60 -16.28
C ASP A 399 -24.19 8.36 -15.44
N ASP A 400 -23.01 8.36 -16.09
CA ASP A 400 -21.69 8.08 -15.50
C ASP A 400 -21.28 9.01 -14.34
N ASP A 401 -21.77 10.25 -14.37
CA ASP A 401 -21.52 11.27 -13.35
C ASP A 401 -22.52 11.24 -12.18
N SER A 402 -23.45 10.28 -12.17
CA SER A 402 -24.28 10.03 -11.00
C SER A 402 -23.42 9.61 -9.80
N ASP A 403 -23.60 10.29 -8.66
CA ASP A 403 -22.94 10.01 -7.38
C ASP A 403 -23.14 8.55 -6.91
N ASP A 404 -24.21 7.90 -7.40
CA ASP A 404 -24.62 6.56 -7.02
C ASP A 404 -23.90 5.45 -7.79
N LEU A 405 -23.13 5.80 -8.84
CA LEU A 405 -22.40 4.78 -9.59
C LEU A 405 -21.18 4.28 -8.82
N MET A 406 -21.09 2.95 -8.74
CA MET A 406 -20.04 2.20 -8.09
C MET A 406 -19.26 1.41 -9.13
N ARG A 407 -17.93 1.42 -9.03
CA ARG A 407 -17.08 0.57 -9.86
C ARG A 407 -17.26 -0.89 -9.48
N CYS A 408 -17.14 -1.78 -10.46
CA CYS A 408 -16.98 -3.20 -10.18
C CYS A 408 -15.71 -3.41 -9.33
N ALA A 409 -15.85 -3.92 -8.11
CA ALA A 409 -14.71 -4.16 -7.21
C ALA A 409 -13.67 -5.13 -7.79
N GLY A 410 -14.08 -5.98 -8.75
CA GLY A 410 -13.19 -6.94 -9.39
C GLY A 410 -12.27 -6.33 -10.46
N CYS A 411 -12.83 -5.60 -11.42
CA CYS A 411 -12.06 -5.08 -12.57
C CYS A 411 -11.79 -3.57 -12.52
N LEU A 412 -12.51 -2.82 -11.68
CA LEU A 412 -12.47 -1.35 -11.54
C LEU A 412 -12.85 -0.54 -12.80
N LYS A 413 -13.09 -1.21 -13.95
CA LYS A 413 -13.34 -0.59 -15.26
C LYS A 413 -14.78 -0.15 -15.48
N ILE A 414 -15.72 -1.02 -15.17
CA ILE A 414 -17.15 -0.77 -15.43
C ILE A 414 -17.88 -0.30 -14.17
N MET A 415 -19.04 0.30 -14.37
CA MET A 415 -19.79 0.99 -13.31
C MET A 415 -21.26 0.60 -13.29
N TYR A 416 -21.80 0.51 -12.08
CA TYR A 416 -23.19 0.15 -11.83
C TYR A 416 -23.81 1.07 -10.79
N CYS A 417 -25.10 1.40 -10.92
CA CYS A 417 -25.80 2.18 -9.90
C CYS A 417 -26.17 1.37 -8.64
N GLY A 418 -25.85 0.07 -8.65
CA GLY A 418 -26.10 -0.83 -7.54
C GLY A 418 -25.80 -2.28 -7.89
N SER A 419 -25.82 -3.12 -6.85
CA SER A 419 -25.55 -4.56 -6.98
C SER A 419 -26.56 -5.29 -7.86
N GLN A 420 -27.79 -4.78 -8.00
CA GLN A 420 -28.80 -5.33 -8.90
C GLN A 420 -28.35 -5.28 -10.37
N CYS A 421 -27.94 -4.11 -10.85
CA CYS A 421 -27.44 -3.93 -12.22
C CYS A 421 -26.19 -4.77 -12.48
N GLN A 422 -25.30 -4.90 -11.49
CA GLN A 422 -24.13 -5.77 -11.59
C GLN A 422 -24.50 -7.24 -11.73
N ARG A 423 -25.48 -7.74 -10.95
CA ARG A 423 -25.94 -9.13 -11.04
C ARG A 423 -26.57 -9.44 -12.39
N GLN A 424 -27.32 -8.49 -12.96
CA GLN A 424 -27.95 -8.64 -14.27
C GLN A 424 -26.92 -8.69 -15.41
N ASP A 425 -25.86 -7.88 -15.35
CA ASP A 425 -24.76 -7.89 -16.33
C ASP A 425 -23.73 -9.00 -16.06
N TRP A 426 -23.84 -9.77 -14.98
CA TRP A 426 -22.77 -10.68 -14.57
C TRP A 426 -22.48 -11.78 -15.61
N SER A 427 -23.50 -12.31 -16.28
CA SER A 427 -23.33 -13.35 -17.31
C SER A 427 -22.43 -12.87 -18.47
N THR A 428 -22.53 -11.60 -18.84
CA THR A 428 -21.75 -10.96 -19.91
C THR A 428 -20.41 -10.42 -19.40
N HIS A 429 -20.41 -9.81 -18.22
CA HIS A 429 -19.22 -9.17 -17.65
C HIS A 429 -18.18 -10.16 -17.11
N LYS A 430 -18.60 -11.30 -16.55
CA LYS A 430 -17.75 -12.23 -15.77
C LYS A 430 -16.44 -12.59 -16.47
N TYR A 431 -16.48 -12.84 -17.78
CA TYR A 431 -15.29 -13.19 -18.56
C TYR A 431 -14.27 -12.03 -18.58
N CYS A 432 -14.72 -10.84 -19.00
CA CYS A 432 -13.89 -9.63 -19.03
C CYS A 432 -13.37 -9.24 -17.64
N CYS A 433 -14.19 -9.42 -16.60
CA CYS A 433 -13.80 -9.20 -15.21
C CYS A 433 -12.63 -10.10 -14.81
N LYS A 434 -12.78 -11.41 -15.02
CA LYS A 434 -11.75 -12.41 -14.67
C LYS A 434 -10.48 -12.22 -15.48
N SER A 435 -10.59 -11.85 -16.76
CA SER A 435 -9.42 -11.51 -17.58
C SER A 435 -8.68 -10.31 -17.02
N SER A 436 -9.39 -9.24 -16.63
CA SER A 436 -8.75 -8.07 -16.04
C SER A 436 -8.10 -8.40 -14.68
N GLN A 437 -8.74 -9.22 -13.85
CA GLN A 437 -8.16 -9.70 -12.59
C GLN A 437 -6.91 -10.54 -12.80
N LYS A 438 -6.89 -11.39 -13.83
CA LYS A 438 -5.71 -12.16 -14.19
C LYS A 438 -4.57 -11.23 -14.61
N SER A 439 -4.82 -10.27 -15.50
CA SER A 439 -3.81 -9.28 -15.89
C SER A 439 -3.25 -8.52 -14.68
N MET A 440 -4.10 -8.13 -13.73
CA MET A 440 -3.64 -7.47 -12.50
C MET A 440 -2.76 -8.38 -11.64
N ARG A 441 -3.09 -9.67 -11.47
CA ARG A 441 -2.25 -10.65 -10.77
C ARG A 441 -0.89 -10.84 -11.44
N ASP A 442 -0.89 -10.85 -12.77
CA ASP A 442 0.31 -11.00 -13.59
C ASP A 442 1.13 -9.69 -13.67
N GLY A 443 0.72 -8.62 -12.94
CA GLY A 443 1.40 -7.32 -12.93
C GLY A 443 1.26 -6.52 -14.23
N ILE A 444 0.33 -6.91 -15.11
CA ILE A 444 0.05 -6.22 -16.36
C ILE A 444 -0.79 -4.98 -16.04
N VAL A 445 -0.14 -3.81 -16.12
CA VAL A 445 -0.77 -2.51 -15.90
C VAL A 445 -1.97 -2.35 -16.82
N SER A 446 -3.11 -1.96 -16.26
CA SER A 446 -4.30 -1.71 -17.06
C SER A 446 -4.05 -0.48 -17.94
N ARG A 447 -4.05 -0.68 -19.27
CA ARG A 447 -4.10 0.43 -20.22
C ARG A 447 -5.25 1.36 -19.86
N MET A 448 -4.95 2.66 -19.91
CA MET A 448 -5.90 3.71 -19.61
C MET A 448 -7.10 3.66 -20.54
N SER A 449 -8.21 4.25 -20.10
CA SER A 449 -9.36 4.41 -20.98
C SER A 449 -9.00 5.39 -22.11
N LYS A 450 -9.50 5.13 -23.33
CA LYS A 450 -9.38 6.06 -24.46
C LYS A 450 -9.79 7.50 -24.07
N ARG A 451 -10.80 7.61 -23.20
CA ARG A 451 -11.33 8.88 -22.72
C ARG A 451 -10.40 9.61 -21.75
N ASP A 452 -9.65 8.89 -20.91
CA ASP A 452 -8.61 9.54 -20.09
C ASP A 452 -7.49 10.09 -20.98
N ASN A 453 -7.14 9.41 -22.08
CA ASN A 453 -6.17 9.92 -23.06
C ASN A 453 -6.68 11.16 -23.80
N GLU A 454 -7.93 11.15 -24.27
CA GLU A 454 -8.57 12.30 -24.90
C GLU A 454 -8.66 13.49 -23.93
N PHE A 455 -9.05 13.25 -22.68
CA PHE A 455 -9.10 14.30 -21.66
C PHE A 455 -7.71 14.90 -21.37
N ARG A 456 -6.65 14.07 -21.28
CA ARG A 456 -5.28 14.57 -21.10
C ARG A 456 -4.84 15.49 -22.23
N MET A 457 -5.29 15.22 -23.46
CA MET A 457 -5.05 16.13 -24.58
C MET A 457 -5.74 17.47 -24.37
N SER A 458 -7.03 17.47 -24.01
CA SER A 458 -7.77 18.71 -23.71
C SER A 458 -7.16 19.47 -22.55
N LEU A 459 -6.69 18.78 -21.51
CA LEU A 459 -6.01 19.39 -20.38
C LEU A 459 -4.68 20.05 -20.80
N LEU A 460 -3.87 19.38 -21.63
CA LEU A 460 -2.63 19.94 -22.15
C LEU A 460 -2.88 21.23 -22.94
N LEU A 461 -3.89 21.24 -23.80
CA LEU A 461 -4.27 22.44 -24.56
C LEU A 461 -4.74 23.57 -23.63
N HIS A 462 -5.60 23.26 -22.67
CA HIS A 462 -6.09 24.21 -21.68
C HIS A 462 -4.93 24.85 -20.89
N ASP A 463 -4.00 24.05 -20.37
CA ASP A 463 -2.86 24.56 -19.60
C ASP A 463 -1.90 25.38 -20.48
N PHE A 464 -1.70 24.98 -21.73
CA PHE A 464 -0.92 25.76 -22.69
C PHE A 464 -1.53 27.16 -22.91
N GLU A 465 -2.84 27.23 -23.15
CA GLU A 465 -3.55 28.50 -23.33
C GLU A 465 -3.54 29.35 -22.05
N LYS A 466 -3.81 28.73 -20.90
CA LYS A 466 -3.77 29.38 -19.59
C LYS A 466 -2.40 29.99 -19.27
N HIS A 467 -1.32 29.37 -19.73
CA HIS A 467 0.06 29.82 -19.51
C HIS A 467 0.66 30.57 -20.72
N ALA A 468 -0.14 30.92 -21.72
CA ALA A 468 0.31 31.51 -22.99
C ALA A 468 1.21 32.75 -22.82
N GLU A 469 0.90 33.63 -21.87
CA GLU A 469 1.71 34.83 -21.59
C GLU A 469 3.08 34.47 -21.03
N SER A 470 3.14 33.59 -20.03
CA SER A 470 4.39 33.12 -19.44
C SER A 470 5.26 32.41 -20.47
N ILE A 471 4.66 31.52 -21.27
CA ILE A 471 5.33 30.83 -22.38
C ILE A 471 5.90 31.84 -23.37
N THR A 472 5.11 32.85 -23.75
CA THR A 472 5.53 33.90 -24.69
C THR A 472 6.76 34.64 -24.18
N ASN A 473 6.77 35.03 -22.90
CA ASN A 473 7.90 35.72 -22.29
C ASN A 473 9.15 34.83 -22.25
N MET A 474 9.04 33.57 -21.81
CA MET A 474 10.18 32.65 -21.78
C MET A 474 10.79 32.37 -23.16
N ILE A 475 9.96 32.24 -24.20
CA ILE A 475 10.43 32.10 -25.59
C ILE A 475 11.21 33.35 -26.00
N GLN A 476 10.71 34.54 -25.69
CA GLN A 476 11.40 35.80 -26.04
C GLN A 476 12.73 35.95 -25.32
N ASP A 477 12.77 35.60 -24.04
CA ASP A 477 13.98 35.75 -23.22
C ASP A 477 15.05 34.74 -23.59
N THR A 478 14.67 33.50 -23.93
CA THR A 478 15.61 32.39 -24.11
C THR A 478 15.89 32.07 -25.59
N TYR A 479 14.89 32.26 -26.46
CA TYR A 479 14.92 31.85 -27.87
C TYR A 479 14.38 32.93 -28.83
N PRO A 480 14.83 34.20 -28.74
CA PRO A 480 14.24 35.33 -29.48
C PRO A 480 14.27 35.16 -31.01
N THR A 481 15.27 34.43 -31.52
CA THR A 481 15.52 34.24 -32.96
C THR A 481 14.97 32.93 -33.51
N ILE A 482 14.61 31.97 -32.65
CA ILE A 482 14.15 30.65 -33.10
C ILE A 482 12.68 30.72 -33.51
N SER A 483 12.33 30.04 -34.61
CA SER A 483 10.93 29.92 -35.03
C SER A 483 10.12 29.13 -34.00
N PRO A 484 8.90 29.57 -33.62
CA PRO A 484 8.03 28.82 -32.71
C PRO A 484 7.74 27.39 -33.14
N SER A 485 7.80 27.11 -34.45
CA SER A 485 7.64 25.76 -35.02
C SER A 485 8.80 24.81 -34.71
N LEU A 486 9.96 25.34 -34.30
CA LEU A 486 11.13 24.58 -33.87
C LEU A 486 11.26 24.52 -32.34
N LEU A 487 10.25 25.03 -31.62
CA LEU A 487 10.20 25.03 -30.17
C LEU A 487 9.14 24.05 -29.67
N VAL A 488 9.45 23.44 -28.53
CA VAL A 488 8.60 22.51 -27.81
C VAL A 488 8.30 23.10 -26.43
N THR A 489 7.03 23.29 -26.11
CA THR A 489 6.59 23.59 -24.74
C THR A 489 6.31 22.29 -24.02
N LEU A 490 7.13 21.98 -23.01
CA LEU A 490 7.01 20.79 -22.16
C LEU A 490 6.29 21.15 -20.86
N ILE A 491 5.20 20.45 -20.56
CA ILE A 491 4.49 20.53 -19.27
C ILE A 491 4.63 19.19 -18.54
N ASP A 492 5.36 19.19 -17.44
CA ASP A 492 5.59 18.02 -16.61
C ASP A 492 4.52 17.92 -15.50
N TYR A 493 3.54 17.04 -15.69
CA TYR A 493 2.49 16.76 -14.70
C TYR A 493 2.93 15.76 -13.62
N THR A 494 4.18 15.29 -13.63
CA THR A 494 4.72 14.42 -12.57
C THR A 494 5.21 15.21 -11.36
N SER A 495 5.23 16.55 -11.43
CA SER A 495 5.54 17.44 -10.31
C SER A 495 4.30 18.20 -9.80
N CYS A 496 4.36 18.63 -8.53
CA CYS A 496 3.34 19.47 -7.90
C CYS A 496 3.95 20.80 -7.44
N PRO A 497 3.64 21.95 -8.07
CA PRO A 497 2.83 22.13 -9.29
C PRO A 497 3.54 21.61 -10.56
N PRO A 498 2.83 21.51 -11.71
CA PRO A 498 3.44 21.13 -12.97
C PRO A 498 4.60 22.05 -13.36
N ASN A 499 5.70 21.47 -13.84
CA ASN A 499 6.86 22.22 -14.29
C ASN A 499 6.75 22.53 -15.78
N LEU A 500 6.89 23.79 -16.16
CA LEU A 500 6.84 24.24 -17.56
C LEU A 500 8.25 24.57 -18.05
N LYS A 501 8.64 23.99 -19.19
CA LYS A 501 9.92 24.25 -19.85
C LYS A 501 9.72 24.48 -21.34
N ILE A 502 10.63 25.24 -21.95
CA ILE A 502 10.72 25.37 -23.42
C ILE A 502 12.06 24.76 -23.84
N GLN A 503 12.01 23.98 -24.92
CA GLN A 503 13.18 23.35 -25.53
C GLN A 503 13.13 23.52 -27.04
N THR A 504 14.26 23.30 -27.73
CA THR A 504 14.26 23.13 -29.18
C THR A 504 13.87 21.70 -29.54
N VAL A 505 13.41 21.49 -30.78
CA VAL A 505 13.09 20.14 -31.30
C VAL A 505 14.26 19.16 -31.23
N ASP A 506 15.50 19.64 -31.19
CA ASP A 506 16.70 18.79 -31.08
C ASP A 506 16.76 17.99 -29.78
N PHE A 507 16.08 18.46 -28.72
CA PHE A 507 15.95 17.76 -27.44
C PHE A 507 15.33 16.36 -27.58
N LEU A 508 14.47 16.17 -28.59
CA LEU A 508 13.71 14.94 -28.82
C LEU A 508 14.60 13.79 -29.36
N GLY A 509 15.80 14.09 -29.88
CA GLY A 509 16.76 13.08 -30.33
C GLY A 509 16.34 12.29 -31.59
N PRO A 510 17.28 11.58 -32.24
CA PRO A 510 17.07 10.96 -33.56
C PRO A 510 16.23 9.66 -33.56
N SER A 511 15.96 9.06 -32.38
CA SER A 511 15.38 7.71 -32.28
C SER A 511 13.85 7.65 -32.15
N GLU A 512 13.14 8.77 -32.25
CA GLU A 512 11.74 8.81 -31.82
C GLU A 512 10.69 8.45 -32.89
N THR A 513 9.55 7.99 -32.37
CA THR A 513 8.50 7.26 -33.08
C THR A 513 7.86 8.04 -34.24
N CYS A 514 7.17 7.36 -35.16
CA CYS A 514 6.55 7.97 -36.34
C CYS A 514 5.59 9.13 -36.01
N ILE A 515 4.94 9.09 -34.85
CA ILE A 515 4.01 10.13 -34.36
C ILE A 515 4.76 11.46 -34.15
N TRP A 516 6.01 11.40 -33.71
CA TRP A 516 6.75 12.59 -33.32
C TRP A 516 7.26 13.36 -34.52
N ARG A 517 7.79 12.61 -35.50
CA ARG A 517 8.18 13.17 -36.80
C ARG A 517 7.01 13.85 -37.49
N SER A 518 5.81 13.26 -37.42
CA SER A 518 4.61 13.86 -38.02
C SER A 518 4.23 15.21 -37.36
N ALA A 519 4.35 15.33 -36.03
CA ALA A 519 4.07 16.58 -35.34
C ALA A 519 5.12 17.66 -35.67
N ILE A 520 6.40 17.30 -35.70
CA ILE A 520 7.50 18.22 -36.06
C ILE A 520 7.33 18.71 -37.50
N GLN A 521 7.14 17.78 -38.44
CA GLN A 521 6.93 18.12 -39.85
C GLN A 521 5.73 19.04 -40.04
N LYS A 522 4.60 18.75 -39.39
CA LYS A 522 3.41 19.60 -39.44
C LYS A 522 3.67 21.00 -38.88
N ALA A 523 4.48 21.13 -37.82
CA ALA A 523 4.85 22.42 -37.28
C ALA A 523 5.75 23.19 -38.26
N GLU A 524 6.77 22.53 -38.83
CA GLU A 524 7.68 23.13 -39.82
C GLU A 524 6.94 23.62 -41.08
N GLU A 525 6.05 22.78 -41.63
CA GLU A 525 5.22 23.09 -42.80
C GLU A 525 4.26 24.27 -42.55
N SER A 526 3.93 24.57 -41.29
CA SER A 526 3.06 25.70 -40.94
C SER A 526 3.72 27.08 -41.09
N GLY A 527 5.04 27.13 -41.33
CA GLY A 527 5.75 28.39 -41.54
C GLY A 527 5.72 29.34 -40.32
N GLY A 528 5.69 28.80 -39.09
CA GLY A 528 5.66 29.61 -37.86
C GLY A 528 4.27 29.81 -37.25
N GLN A 529 3.22 29.22 -37.83
CA GLN A 529 1.84 29.33 -37.30
C GLN A 529 1.53 28.33 -36.20
N LEU A 530 2.16 27.16 -36.24
CA LEU A 530 2.03 26.10 -35.25
C LEU A 530 3.31 25.96 -34.42
N THR A 531 3.13 25.58 -33.16
CA THR A 531 4.20 25.16 -32.24
C THR A 531 3.88 23.76 -31.69
N ILE A 532 4.88 23.14 -31.05
CA ILE A 532 4.77 21.79 -30.51
C ILE A 532 4.56 21.90 -29.01
N ILE A 533 3.59 21.14 -28.50
CA ILE A 533 3.37 21.00 -27.06
C ILE A 533 3.51 19.55 -26.67
N MET A 534 4.11 19.35 -25.51
CA MET A 534 4.44 18.04 -24.98
C MET A 534 4.08 17.99 -23.50
N ALA A 535 3.63 16.83 -23.04
CA ALA A 535 3.35 16.60 -21.64
C ALA A 535 3.89 15.27 -21.16
N VAL A 536 4.42 15.28 -19.94
CA VAL A 536 4.82 14.08 -19.19
C VAL A 536 3.77 13.83 -18.13
N PHE A 537 3.24 12.61 -18.07
CA PHE A 537 2.26 12.23 -17.05
C PHE A 537 2.74 11.03 -16.23
N GLU A 538 2.31 10.98 -14.98
CA GLU A 538 2.57 9.84 -14.09
C GLU A 538 1.80 8.62 -14.60
N ALA A 539 2.49 7.56 -15.05
CA ALA A 539 1.85 6.38 -15.61
C ALA A 539 2.67 5.09 -15.36
N GLY A 540 2.27 4.28 -14.38
CA GLY A 540 2.85 2.94 -14.17
C GLY A 540 4.36 2.93 -13.86
N ARG A 541 5.03 1.80 -14.15
CA ARG A 541 6.42 1.52 -13.76
C ARG A 541 7.49 2.07 -14.73
N GLU A 542 7.13 2.59 -15.90
CA GLU A 542 8.09 3.17 -16.86
C GLU A 542 8.15 4.70 -16.72
N LEU A 543 9.21 5.32 -17.28
CA LEU A 543 9.33 6.78 -17.41
C LEU A 543 8.01 7.36 -17.93
N GLY A 544 7.56 8.48 -17.32
CA GLY A 544 6.20 9.00 -17.49
C GLY A 544 5.69 9.01 -18.93
N GLU A 545 4.40 8.71 -19.12
CA GLU A 545 3.82 8.57 -20.46
C GLU A 545 3.82 9.92 -21.17
N LEU A 546 4.47 9.96 -22.33
CA LEU A 546 4.64 11.16 -23.12
C LEU A 546 3.47 11.34 -24.08
N LEU A 547 2.95 12.56 -24.09
CA LEU A 547 1.88 12.99 -24.98
C LEU A 547 2.36 14.21 -25.75
N MET A 548 2.18 14.22 -27.07
CA MET A 548 2.65 15.31 -27.91
C MET A 548 1.65 15.65 -29.01
N THR A 549 1.50 16.93 -29.31
CA THR A 549 0.69 17.44 -30.43
C THR A 549 1.24 18.76 -30.95
N THR A 550 0.62 19.26 -32.02
CA THR A 550 0.80 20.63 -32.52
C THR A 550 -0.40 21.49 -32.12
N THR A 551 -0.16 22.76 -31.82
CA THR A 551 -1.19 23.77 -31.56
C THR A 551 -0.81 25.11 -32.17
N GLU A 552 -1.74 26.04 -32.25
CA GLU A 552 -1.47 27.39 -32.75
C GLU A 552 -0.54 28.15 -31.81
N VAL A 553 0.37 28.93 -32.40
CA VAL A 553 1.23 29.83 -31.64
C VAL A 553 0.36 30.88 -30.93
N PRO A 554 0.61 31.19 -29.64
CA PRO A 554 -0.12 32.21 -28.93
C PRO A 554 -0.16 33.54 -29.69
N GLU A 555 -1.34 34.16 -29.79
CA GLU A 555 -1.51 35.43 -30.51
C GLU A 555 -0.58 36.54 -30.00
N LEU A 556 -0.26 36.54 -28.70
CA LEU A 556 0.70 37.45 -28.08
C LEU A 556 2.10 37.33 -28.70
N LEU A 557 2.52 36.11 -29.04
CA LEU A 557 3.82 35.83 -29.64
C LEU A 557 3.83 36.20 -31.13
N LYS A 558 2.70 36.02 -31.85
CA LYS A 558 2.53 36.48 -33.24
C LYS A 558 2.65 38.01 -33.34
N ARG A 559 1.95 38.76 -32.47
CA ARG A 559 1.94 40.24 -32.47
C ARG A 559 3.30 40.87 -32.14
N ARG A 560 4.05 40.30 -31.19
CA ARG A 560 5.37 40.85 -30.77
C ARG A 560 6.50 40.57 -31.76
N ARG A 561 6.42 39.51 -32.56
CA ARG A 561 7.40 39.29 -33.64
C ARG A 561 7.29 40.34 -34.75
N LEU A 562 6.07 40.78 -35.07
CA LEU A 562 5.85 41.88 -36.01
C LEU A 562 6.49 43.19 -35.53
N SER A 563 6.53 43.45 -34.21
CA SER A 563 7.24 44.62 -33.66
C SER A 563 8.77 44.50 -33.68
N ILE A 564 9.34 43.29 -33.63
CA ILE A 564 10.79 43.06 -33.68
C ILE A 564 11.30 43.05 -35.13
N LEU A 565 10.52 42.48 -36.06
CA LEU A 565 10.83 42.45 -37.49
C LEU A 565 10.45 43.77 -38.21
N GLY A 566 9.64 44.62 -37.58
CA GLY A 566 9.20 45.91 -38.10
C GLY A 566 10.03 47.12 -37.64
N GLY A 567 11.19 46.91 -37.01
CA GLY A 567 12.16 47.98 -36.79
C GLY A 567 12.82 48.38 -38.12
N ASP A 568 12.69 49.66 -38.48
CA ASP A 568 13.16 50.33 -39.70
C ASP A 568 12.31 50.13 -40.97
N ALA A 569 11.09 50.65 -40.94
CA ALA A 569 10.52 51.29 -42.13
C ALA A 569 10.33 52.78 -41.83
N CYS A 570 11.35 53.60 -42.15
CA CYS A 570 11.18 55.04 -42.28
C CYS A 570 10.01 55.33 -43.23
N GLU A 571 8.96 55.97 -42.73
CA GLU A 571 7.99 56.64 -43.59
C GLU A 571 8.73 57.70 -44.43
N PRO A 572 8.55 57.74 -45.77
CA PRO A 572 9.07 58.84 -46.55
C PRO A 572 8.24 60.10 -46.23
N PRO A 573 8.87 61.30 -46.22
CA PRO A 573 8.16 62.52 -45.90
C PRO A 573 7.12 62.81 -46.98
N LEU A 574 5.88 63.04 -46.54
CA LEU A 574 4.82 63.59 -47.37
C LEU A 574 5.16 65.05 -47.69
N ASP A 575 5.54 65.29 -48.94
CA ASP A 575 5.55 66.61 -49.57
C ASP A 575 4.14 66.92 -50.10
N GLN A 576 3.71 68.17 -49.84
CA GLN A 576 2.47 68.89 -50.22
C GLN A 576 1.35 68.98 -49.17
#